data_AF-A0A5A9ZN28-F1
#
_entry.id   AF-A0A5A9ZN28-F1
#
_cell.length_a   1.000
_cell.length_b   1.000
_cell.length_c   1.000
_cell.angle_alpha   90.00
_cell.angle_beta   90.00
_cell.angle_gamma   90.00
#
_symmetry.space_group_name_H-M   'P 1'
#
loop_
_entity.id
_entity.type
_entity.pdbx_description
1 polymer ?
#
loop_
_entity_poly.entity_id
_entity_poly.type
_entity_poly.pdbx_seq_one_letter_code
_entity_poly.pdbx_strand_id
1 'polypeptide(L)'
;MPTVTHDTKPPAPVQPESPDPAARVRRLVGSARERSGKAVDVAVGSDWCAPVEAALARFDAPVDIRIRGGLGSGRRTLAAALRVRRGWHAQVDDLDEIAAPGAPATAAPDVEIVCLRTAPCRHEEAWVRRPRRHALLVVVTGIDDEVPPRWARGLHSVDAREPEHRSVDGVVDFLERALDALAAVRVARLEAELERLAVHDEVGDLAEAALCVLAGSVPS
;
A
#
# COMPACT_ATOMS: atom_id res chain seq x y z
N MET A 1 -55.02 -10.92 2.66
CA MET A 1 -54.04 -10.23 3.53
C MET A 1 -53.20 -9.32 2.65
N PRO A 2 -53.13 -7.99 2.88
CA PRO A 2 -52.28 -7.12 2.07
C PRO A 2 -50.85 -7.10 2.62
N THR A 3 -49.88 -7.25 1.74
CA THR A 3 -48.44 -7.22 2.03
C THR A 3 -47.98 -5.77 2.16
N VAL A 4 -47.42 -5.41 3.31
CA VAL A 4 -46.81 -4.09 3.55
C VAL A 4 -45.40 -4.09 2.95
N THR A 5 -45.20 -3.31 1.88
CA THR A 5 -43.87 -2.97 1.37
C THR A 5 -43.27 -1.87 2.25
N HIS A 6 -42.20 -2.19 2.97
CA HIS A 6 -41.40 -1.19 3.68
C HIS A 6 -40.61 -0.35 2.67
N ASP A 7 -40.92 0.93 2.66
CA ASP A 7 -40.25 1.95 1.87
C ASP A 7 -38.89 2.28 2.51
N THR A 8 -37.85 1.53 2.13
CA THR A 8 -36.50 1.73 2.66
C THR A 8 -35.87 2.92 1.94
N LYS A 9 -35.81 4.07 2.62
CA LYS A 9 -35.11 5.27 2.16
C LYS A 9 -33.66 4.91 1.74
N PRO A 10 -33.17 5.37 0.57
CA PRO A 10 -31.80 5.12 0.16
C PRO A 10 -30.81 5.67 1.20
N PRO A 11 -29.71 4.95 1.51
CA PRO A 11 -28.68 5.47 2.39
C PRO A 11 -28.12 6.77 1.79
N ALA A 12 -27.96 7.78 2.66
CA ALA A 12 -27.35 9.04 2.26
C ALA A 12 -25.92 8.80 1.74
N PRO A 13 -25.46 9.57 0.74
CA PRO A 13 -24.09 9.46 0.27
C PRO A 13 -23.13 9.78 1.42
N VAL A 14 -22.22 8.85 1.68
CA VAL A 14 -21.13 9.01 2.65
C VAL A 14 -20.26 10.17 2.15
N GLN A 15 -20.27 11.29 2.87
CA GLN A 15 -19.36 12.39 2.57
C GLN A 15 -17.94 11.94 2.97
N PRO A 16 -16.91 12.20 2.13
CA PRO A 16 -15.54 11.91 2.52
C PRO A 16 -15.14 12.79 3.71
N GLU A 17 -14.72 12.17 4.81
CA GLU A 17 -14.44 12.83 6.09
C GLU A 17 -13.16 13.68 6.10
N SER A 18 -12.43 13.76 4.98
CA SER A 18 -11.24 14.60 4.86
C SER A 18 -11.08 15.12 3.42
N PRO A 19 -10.69 16.40 3.22
CA PRO A 19 -10.37 16.90 1.90
C PRO A 19 -9.20 16.10 1.30
N ASP A 20 -9.37 15.66 0.06
CA ASP A 20 -8.33 14.94 -0.69
C ASP A 20 -7.03 15.78 -0.78
N PRO A 21 -5.93 15.31 -0.14
CA PRO A 21 -4.71 16.11 0.00
C PRO A 21 -4.00 16.32 -1.34
N ALA A 22 -4.21 15.45 -2.34
CA ALA A 22 -3.56 15.56 -3.65
C ALA A 22 -4.41 16.33 -4.68
N ALA A 23 -5.64 16.74 -4.34
CA ALA A 23 -6.54 17.41 -5.28
C ALA A 23 -5.94 18.69 -5.89
N ARG A 24 -5.19 19.48 -5.09
CA ARG A 24 -4.51 20.69 -5.59
C ARG A 24 -3.37 20.35 -6.54
N VAL A 25 -2.61 19.30 -6.26
CA VAL A 25 -1.53 18.81 -7.13
C VAL A 25 -2.10 18.37 -8.48
N ARG A 26 -3.21 17.59 -8.49
CA ARG A 26 -3.85 17.17 -9.75
C ARG A 26 -4.34 18.37 -10.59
N ARG A 27 -4.93 19.38 -9.95
CA ARG A 27 -5.34 20.62 -10.66
C ARG A 27 -4.17 21.38 -11.25
N LEU A 28 -3.05 21.47 -10.52
CA LEU A 28 -1.83 22.11 -10.99
C LEU A 28 -1.28 21.40 -12.24
N VAL A 29 -1.13 20.07 -12.18
CA VAL A 29 -0.62 19.25 -13.30
C VAL A 29 -1.54 19.35 -14.52
N GLY A 30 -2.86 19.27 -14.33
CA GLY A 30 -3.83 19.46 -15.41
C GLY A 30 -3.70 20.83 -16.09
N SER A 31 -3.58 21.90 -15.28
CA SER A 31 -3.41 23.27 -15.79
C SER A 31 -2.07 23.48 -16.51
N ALA A 32 -1.01 22.78 -16.08
CA ALA A 32 0.30 22.83 -16.73
C ALA A 32 0.27 22.14 -18.10
N ARG A 33 -0.38 20.97 -18.17
CA ARG A 33 -0.59 20.22 -19.42
C ARG A 33 -1.37 21.02 -20.46
N GLU A 34 -2.47 21.66 -20.07
CA GLU A 34 -3.30 22.47 -20.97
C GLU A 34 -2.57 23.70 -21.53
N ARG A 35 -1.68 24.32 -20.73
CA ARG A 35 -0.85 25.46 -21.16
C ARG A 35 0.23 25.04 -22.15
N SER A 36 0.87 23.90 -21.92
CA SER A 36 1.88 23.34 -22.82
C SER A 36 1.27 22.90 -24.16
N GLY A 37 0.08 22.27 -24.15
CA GLY A 37 -0.61 21.85 -25.38
C GLY A 37 -1.14 22.99 -26.27
N LYS A 38 -1.19 24.23 -25.77
CA LYS A 38 -1.56 25.43 -26.55
C LYS A 38 -0.35 26.13 -27.20
N ALA A 39 0.87 25.84 -26.76
CA ALA A 39 2.09 26.34 -27.37
C ALA A 39 2.50 25.38 -28.52
N VAL A 40 2.17 25.77 -29.74
CA VAL A 40 2.57 25.03 -30.94
C VAL A 40 4.08 25.19 -31.13
N ASP A 41 4.86 24.21 -30.69
CA ASP A 41 6.14 23.88 -31.33
C ASP A 41 6.30 22.36 -31.43
N VAL A 42 6.17 21.89 -32.66
CA VAL A 42 6.21 20.49 -33.08
C VAL A 42 7.68 20.09 -33.19
N ALA A 43 8.34 19.76 -32.07
CA ALA A 43 9.67 19.13 -32.14
C ALA A 43 10.15 18.37 -30.89
N VAL A 44 9.51 18.49 -29.72
CA VAL A 44 9.91 17.72 -28.53
C VAL A 44 8.68 17.07 -27.93
N GLY A 45 8.49 15.79 -28.25
CA GLY A 45 7.52 14.92 -27.58
C GLY A 45 7.98 14.55 -26.17
N SER A 46 8.33 15.54 -25.34
CA SER A 46 8.61 15.31 -23.93
C SER A 46 7.29 15.32 -23.18
N ASP A 47 6.88 14.15 -22.72
CA ASP A 47 5.91 14.02 -21.64
C ASP A 47 6.58 14.48 -20.34
N TRP A 48 6.92 15.77 -20.27
CA TRP A 48 7.72 16.37 -19.21
C TRP A 48 6.98 16.32 -17.85
N CYS A 49 5.64 16.19 -17.90
CA CYS A 49 4.80 15.93 -16.73
C CYS A 49 4.81 14.45 -16.30
N ALA A 50 5.24 13.51 -17.15
CA ALA A 50 5.14 12.07 -16.88
C ALA A 50 5.68 11.64 -15.51
N PRO A 51 6.83 12.17 -15.01
CA PRO A 51 7.34 11.77 -13.69
C PRO A 51 6.39 12.16 -12.55
N VAL A 52 5.80 13.36 -12.60
CA VAL A 52 4.84 13.85 -11.60
C VAL A 52 3.48 13.16 -11.75
N GLU A 53 3.03 12.93 -12.99
CA GLU A 53 1.82 12.14 -13.26
C GLU A 53 1.97 10.70 -12.75
N ALA A 54 3.14 10.08 -12.91
CA ALA A 54 3.42 8.73 -12.38
C ALA A 54 3.46 8.70 -10.84
N ALA A 55 3.99 9.75 -10.20
CA ALA A 55 3.95 9.91 -8.75
C ALA A 55 2.50 9.96 -8.24
N LEU A 56 1.66 10.79 -8.88
CA LEU A 56 0.23 10.90 -8.58
C LEU A 56 -0.52 9.60 -8.85
N ALA A 57 -0.24 8.92 -9.97
CA ALA A 57 -0.86 7.64 -10.29
C ALA A 57 -0.59 6.58 -9.21
N ARG A 58 0.60 6.59 -8.60
CA ARG A 58 0.91 5.73 -7.44
C ARG A 58 0.18 6.14 -6.18
N PHE A 59 0.02 7.45 -5.93
CA PHE A 59 -0.78 7.95 -4.82
C PHE A 59 -2.26 7.54 -4.94
N ASP A 60 -2.79 7.57 -6.16
CA ASP A 60 -4.19 7.25 -6.50
C ASP A 60 -4.47 5.76 -6.70
N ALA A 61 -3.42 4.92 -6.71
CA ALA A 61 -3.57 3.50 -6.95
C ALA A 61 -4.47 2.85 -5.88
N PRO A 62 -5.19 1.76 -6.22
CA PRO A 62 -5.88 0.94 -5.22
C PRO A 62 -4.92 0.50 -4.10
N VAL A 63 -5.47 0.23 -2.92
CA VAL A 63 -4.67 -0.24 -1.78
C VAL A 63 -3.92 -1.51 -2.15
N ASP A 64 -2.59 -1.49 -2.00
CA ASP A 64 -1.72 -2.63 -2.28
C ASP A 64 -1.32 -3.35 -0.99
N ILE A 65 -2.02 -4.46 -0.69
CA ILE A 65 -1.70 -5.37 0.41
C ILE A 65 -0.95 -6.57 -0.15
N ARG A 66 0.27 -6.82 0.35
CA ARG A 66 1.11 -7.96 -0.06
C ARG A 66 1.26 -8.97 1.06
N ILE A 67 1.08 -10.25 0.73
CA ILE A 67 1.43 -11.37 1.61
C ILE A 67 2.53 -12.18 0.95
N ARG A 68 3.64 -12.32 1.67
CA ARG A 68 4.89 -12.90 1.19
C ARG A 68 5.34 -14.03 2.09
N GLY A 69 6.22 -14.88 1.60
CA GLY A 69 6.84 -15.97 2.36
C GLY A 69 7.34 -17.04 1.40
N GLY A 70 8.14 -17.99 1.87
CA GLY A 70 8.57 -19.14 1.05
C GLY A 70 7.43 -20.12 0.73
N LEU A 71 7.74 -21.18 -0.02
CA LEU A 71 6.79 -22.25 -0.34
C LEU A 71 6.23 -22.91 0.93
N GLY A 72 4.91 -23.12 0.98
CA GLY A 72 4.26 -23.78 2.12
C GLY A 72 4.10 -22.91 3.38
N SER A 73 4.50 -21.63 3.32
CA SER A 73 4.39 -20.64 4.42
C SER A 73 2.97 -20.28 4.86
N GLY A 74 1.93 -20.85 4.25
CA GLY A 74 0.54 -20.48 4.53
C GLY A 74 0.10 -19.14 3.92
N ARG A 75 0.96 -18.44 3.15
CA ARG A 75 0.66 -17.13 2.53
C ARG A 75 -0.66 -17.08 1.75
N ARG A 76 -0.97 -18.11 0.96
CA ARG A 76 -2.24 -18.21 0.20
C ARG A 76 -3.44 -18.44 1.12
N THR A 77 -3.26 -19.25 2.16
CA THR A 77 -4.30 -19.54 3.15
C THR A 77 -4.66 -18.28 3.94
N LEU A 78 -3.65 -17.51 4.37
CA LEU A 78 -3.87 -16.22 5.03
C LEU A 78 -4.59 -15.22 4.11
N ALA A 79 -4.18 -15.11 2.85
CA ALA A 79 -4.85 -14.25 1.87
C ALA A 79 -6.34 -14.62 1.73
N ALA A 80 -6.65 -15.92 1.65
CA ALA A 80 -8.02 -16.41 1.57
C ALA A 80 -8.82 -16.09 2.85
N ALA A 81 -8.24 -16.29 4.03
CA ALA A 81 -8.87 -15.96 5.30
C ALA A 81 -9.21 -14.47 5.41
N LEU A 82 -8.27 -13.57 5.06
CA LEU A 82 -8.51 -12.12 5.08
C LEU A 82 -9.59 -11.71 4.07
N ARG A 83 -9.62 -12.34 2.90
CA ARG A 83 -10.68 -12.12 1.91
C ARG A 83 -12.05 -12.53 2.44
N VAL A 84 -12.16 -13.70 3.07
CA VAL A 84 -13.42 -14.18 3.65
C VAL A 84 -13.89 -13.26 4.78
N ARG A 85 -12.97 -12.86 5.66
CA ARG A 85 -13.30 -12.17 6.90
C ARG A 85 -13.58 -10.67 6.73
N ARG A 86 -12.86 -10.00 5.83
CA ARG A 86 -12.90 -8.54 5.66
C ARG A 86 -13.09 -8.09 4.22
N GLY A 87 -13.14 -9.02 3.25
CA GLY A 87 -13.22 -8.68 1.84
C GLY A 87 -11.92 -8.11 1.26
N TRP A 88 -10.80 -8.16 2.00
CA TRP A 88 -9.54 -7.62 1.52
C TRP A 88 -8.88 -8.53 0.48
N HIS A 89 -8.42 -7.92 -0.61
CA HIS A 89 -7.77 -8.60 -1.72
C HIS A 89 -6.26 -8.37 -1.65
N ALA A 90 -5.55 -9.29 -0.99
CA ALA A 90 -4.10 -9.26 -0.95
C ALA A 90 -3.48 -10.00 -2.13
N GLN A 91 -2.40 -9.43 -2.68
CA GLN A 91 -1.55 -10.12 -3.64
C GLN A 91 -0.54 -11.02 -2.90
N VAL A 92 -0.28 -12.19 -3.47
CA VAL A 92 0.57 -13.21 -2.84
C VAL A 92 1.83 -13.37 -3.67
N ASP A 93 2.98 -12.97 -3.13
CA ASP A 93 4.27 -13.10 -3.81
C ASP A 93 5.13 -14.20 -3.17
N ASP A 94 6.00 -14.83 -3.97
CA ASP A 94 7.03 -15.71 -3.45
C ASP A 94 8.23 -14.92 -2.96
N LEU A 95 8.60 -15.10 -1.69
CA LEU A 95 9.72 -14.39 -1.11
C LEU A 95 11.05 -14.82 -1.75
N ASP A 96 11.18 -16.08 -2.15
CA ASP A 96 12.40 -16.60 -2.76
C ASP A 96 12.64 -16.00 -4.15
N GLU A 97 11.57 -15.69 -4.89
CA GLU A 97 11.66 -15.06 -6.20
C GLU A 97 11.99 -13.57 -6.11
N ILE A 98 11.33 -12.84 -5.21
CA ILE A 98 11.50 -11.38 -5.08
C ILE A 98 12.77 -10.99 -4.31
N ALA A 99 13.26 -11.86 -3.43
CA ALA A 99 14.48 -11.64 -2.67
C ALA A 99 15.75 -12.12 -3.40
N ALA A 100 15.59 -12.79 -4.54
CA ALA A 100 16.71 -13.31 -5.33
C ALA A 100 17.68 -12.19 -5.75
N PRO A 101 19.00 -12.45 -5.75
CA PRO A 101 19.97 -11.51 -6.31
C PRO A 101 19.64 -11.16 -7.77
N GLY A 102 19.60 -9.87 -8.09
CA GLY A 102 19.28 -9.38 -9.44
C GLY A 102 17.78 -9.29 -9.75
N ALA A 103 16.90 -9.62 -8.80
CA ALA A 103 15.47 -9.39 -8.96
C ALA A 103 15.19 -7.89 -9.17
N PRO A 104 14.25 -7.53 -10.06
CA PRO A 104 13.92 -6.14 -10.32
C PRO A 104 13.35 -5.48 -9.06
N ALA A 105 13.68 -4.21 -8.85
CA ALA A 105 13.10 -3.42 -7.78
C ALA A 105 11.58 -3.33 -7.99
N THR A 106 10.81 -3.81 -7.02
CA THR A 106 9.35 -3.67 -7.01
C THR A 106 8.98 -2.40 -6.27
N ALA A 107 7.88 -1.76 -6.68
CA ALA A 107 7.32 -0.65 -5.92
C ALA A 107 6.97 -1.13 -4.50
N ALA A 108 7.19 -0.26 -3.50
CA ALA A 108 6.83 -0.58 -2.13
C ALA A 108 5.31 -0.68 -2.00
N PRO A 109 4.76 -1.74 -1.39
CA PRO A 109 3.33 -1.85 -1.16
C PRO A 109 2.86 -0.87 -0.08
N ASP A 110 1.55 -0.76 0.10
CA ASP A 110 0.99 -0.01 1.22
C ASP A 110 1.19 -0.76 2.53
N VAL A 111 0.94 -2.07 2.51
CA VAL A 111 1.12 -2.97 3.66
C VAL A 111 1.73 -4.30 3.21
N GLU A 112 2.66 -4.82 4.01
CA GLU A 112 3.31 -6.12 3.79
C GLU A 112 3.11 -7.05 4.99
N ILE A 113 2.76 -8.30 4.72
CA ILE A 113 2.74 -9.38 5.71
C ILE A 113 3.69 -10.47 5.23
N VAL A 114 4.65 -10.87 6.07
CA VAL A 114 5.56 -11.98 5.79
C VAL A 114 5.15 -13.18 6.63
N CYS A 115 4.76 -14.26 5.97
CA CYS A 115 4.44 -15.53 6.59
C CYS A 115 5.68 -16.43 6.62
N LEU A 116 6.03 -16.89 7.82
CA LEU A 116 7.06 -17.89 8.05
C LEU A 116 6.42 -19.15 8.59
N ARG A 117 6.95 -20.32 8.23
CA ARG A 117 6.48 -21.62 8.77
C ARG A 117 7.62 -22.40 9.42
N THR A 118 8.80 -22.26 8.87
CA THR A 118 10.05 -22.81 9.40
C THR A 118 10.98 -21.67 9.80
N ALA A 119 12.10 -22.01 10.43
CA ALA A 119 13.16 -21.04 10.69
C ALA A 119 13.51 -20.30 9.38
N PRO A 120 13.51 -18.97 9.37
CA PRO A 120 13.75 -18.20 8.16
C PRO A 120 15.17 -18.47 7.66
N CYS A 121 15.34 -18.61 6.35
CA CYS A 121 16.67 -18.67 5.77
C CYS A 121 17.33 -17.28 5.82
N ARG A 122 18.65 -17.21 5.55
CA ARG A 122 19.39 -15.94 5.53
C ARG A 122 18.76 -14.89 4.60
N HIS A 123 18.18 -15.30 3.48
CA HIS A 123 17.54 -14.39 2.53
C HIS A 123 16.25 -13.80 3.09
N GLU A 124 15.42 -14.61 3.74
CA GLU A 124 14.18 -14.16 4.40
C GLU A 124 14.50 -13.24 5.59
N GLU A 125 15.48 -13.59 6.43
CA GLU A 125 15.94 -12.73 7.52
C GLU A 125 16.46 -11.39 7.01
N ALA A 126 17.29 -11.42 5.97
CA ALA A 126 17.82 -10.21 5.34
C ALA A 126 16.69 -9.35 4.76
N TRP A 127 15.67 -9.97 4.15
CA TRP A 127 14.50 -9.27 3.64
C TRP A 127 13.71 -8.61 4.77
N VAL A 128 13.35 -9.36 5.81
CA VAL A 128 12.57 -8.83 6.96
C VAL A 128 13.28 -7.66 7.61
N ARG A 129 14.61 -7.69 7.73
CA ARG A 129 15.40 -6.62 8.35
C ARG A 129 15.61 -5.38 7.48
N ARG A 130 15.19 -5.38 6.20
CA ARG A 130 15.35 -4.19 5.33
C ARG A 130 14.57 -2.99 5.90
N PRO A 131 15.18 -1.79 5.94
CA PRO A 131 14.44 -0.57 6.22
C PRO A 131 13.29 -0.37 5.23
N ARG A 132 12.12 0.02 5.74
CA ARG A 132 10.89 0.21 4.95
C ARG A 132 10.17 1.47 5.36
N ARG A 133 9.41 2.02 4.41
CA ARG A 133 8.49 3.17 4.61
C ARG A 133 7.02 2.73 4.62
N HIS A 134 6.77 1.43 4.75
CA HIS A 134 5.45 0.81 4.74
C HIS A 134 5.30 -0.09 5.95
N ALA A 135 4.05 -0.33 6.35
CA ALA A 135 3.76 -1.19 7.48
C ALA A 135 4.14 -2.64 7.14
N LEU A 136 4.85 -3.31 8.04
CA LEU A 136 5.25 -4.71 7.92
C LEU A 136 4.82 -5.48 9.17
N LEU A 137 4.18 -6.63 8.97
CA LEU A 137 3.95 -7.63 10.00
C LEU A 137 4.62 -8.94 9.61
N VAL A 138 5.34 -9.56 10.55
CA VAL A 138 5.86 -10.93 10.38
C VAL A 138 5.02 -11.86 11.23
N VAL A 139 4.46 -12.88 10.60
CA VAL A 139 3.63 -13.90 11.25
C VAL A 139 4.24 -15.26 11.07
N VAL A 140 3.94 -16.15 12.01
CA VAL A 140 4.31 -17.56 11.94
C VAL A 140 3.07 -18.38 11.73
N THR A 141 3.09 -19.34 10.81
CA THR A 141 1.95 -20.20 10.52
C THR A 141 2.24 -21.65 10.86
N GLY A 142 1.22 -22.37 11.31
CA GLY A 142 1.30 -23.82 11.56
C GLY A 142 2.25 -24.21 12.68
N ILE A 143 2.45 -23.34 13.67
CA ILE A 143 3.10 -23.68 14.95
C ILE A 143 2.02 -23.67 16.02
N ASP A 144 1.58 -24.87 16.39
CA ASP A 144 0.58 -25.13 17.42
C ASP A 144 1.23 -25.50 18.78
N ASP A 145 2.56 -25.40 18.90
CA ASP A 145 3.30 -25.79 20.10
C ASP A 145 3.08 -24.79 21.26
N GLU A 146 2.78 -25.31 22.47
CA GLU A 146 2.67 -24.51 23.70
C GLU A 146 3.94 -23.68 23.99
N VAL A 147 5.10 -24.18 23.52
CA VAL A 147 6.38 -23.47 23.58
C VAL A 147 6.92 -23.32 22.16
N PRO A 148 6.84 -22.11 21.56
CA PRO A 148 7.32 -21.92 20.21
C PRO A 148 8.84 -22.12 20.11
N PRO A 149 9.34 -22.62 18.97
CA PRO A 149 10.77 -22.76 18.74
C PRO A 149 11.47 -21.40 18.82
N ARG A 150 12.75 -21.40 19.17
CA ARG A 150 13.52 -20.17 19.46
C ARG A 150 13.40 -19.09 18.38
N TRP A 151 13.39 -19.49 17.11
CA TRP A 151 13.30 -18.58 15.96
C TRP A 151 11.92 -17.90 15.83
N ALA A 152 10.87 -18.51 16.37
CA ALA A 152 9.49 -18.01 16.30
C ALA A 152 9.08 -17.20 17.54
N ARG A 153 9.95 -17.11 18.56
CA ARG A 153 9.64 -16.42 19.81
C ARG A 153 9.39 -14.93 19.56
N GLY A 154 8.29 -14.42 20.10
CA GLY A 154 7.88 -13.03 19.94
C GLY A 154 7.21 -12.71 18.60
N LEU A 155 7.07 -13.68 17.69
CA LEU A 155 6.29 -13.53 16.47
C LEU A 155 4.84 -13.94 16.71
N HIS A 156 3.92 -13.31 15.96
CA HIS A 156 2.49 -13.60 16.05
C HIS A 156 2.18 -14.92 15.35
N SER A 157 1.69 -15.93 16.09
CA SER A 157 1.29 -17.22 15.51
C SER A 157 -0.12 -17.13 14.93
N VAL A 158 -0.30 -17.65 13.72
CA VAL A 158 -1.54 -17.57 12.94
C VAL A 158 -1.90 -18.96 12.40
N ASP A 159 -3.05 -19.46 12.80
CA ASP A 159 -3.77 -20.50 12.08
C ASP A 159 -4.84 -19.86 11.20
N ALA A 160 -4.59 -19.80 9.90
CA ALA A 160 -5.49 -19.22 8.91
C ALA A 160 -6.38 -20.27 8.21
N ARG A 161 -6.30 -21.56 8.58
CA ARG A 161 -7.14 -22.62 8.00
C ARG A 161 -8.62 -22.36 8.27
N GLU A 162 -8.92 -21.78 9.42
CA GLU A 162 -10.23 -21.30 9.82
C GLU A 162 -10.21 -19.76 9.82
N PRO A 163 -10.88 -19.08 8.87
CA PRO A 163 -10.85 -17.61 8.76
C PRO A 163 -11.32 -16.87 10.02
N GLU A 164 -12.22 -17.49 10.78
CA GLU A 164 -12.79 -16.96 12.02
C GLU A 164 -11.92 -17.27 13.25
N HIS A 165 -10.82 -18.01 13.10
CA HIS A 165 -9.97 -18.34 14.22
C HIS A 165 -9.33 -17.08 14.82
N ARG A 166 -9.38 -16.97 16.15
CA ARG A 166 -8.91 -15.80 16.91
C ARG A 166 -7.46 -15.39 16.65
N SER A 167 -6.63 -16.33 16.19
CA SER A 167 -5.23 -15.99 15.84
C SER A 167 -5.13 -15.03 14.65
N VAL A 168 -6.17 -14.96 13.80
CA VAL A 168 -6.23 -14.03 12.67
C VAL A 168 -6.55 -12.59 13.14
N ASP A 169 -7.09 -12.42 14.34
CA ASP A 169 -7.49 -11.11 14.91
C ASP A 169 -6.31 -10.13 14.92
N GLY A 170 -5.14 -10.56 15.38
CA GLY A 170 -3.95 -9.71 15.41
C GLY A 170 -3.49 -9.24 14.03
N VAL A 171 -3.73 -10.03 12.96
CA VAL A 171 -3.44 -9.64 11.58
C VAL A 171 -4.48 -8.63 11.09
N VAL A 172 -5.74 -8.83 11.43
CA VAL A 172 -6.83 -7.89 11.10
C VAL A 172 -6.61 -6.56 11.78
N ASP A 173 -6.35 -6.55 13.09
CA ASP A 173 -6.09 -5.33 13.86
C ASP A 173 -4.86 -4.57 13.33
N PHE A 174 -3.82 -5.30 12.91
CA PHE A 174 -2.66 -4.69 12.26
C PHE A 174 -3.04 -4.02 10.93
N LEU A 175 -3.83 -4.70 10.10
CA LEU A 175 -4.27 -4.15 8.82
C LEU A 175 -5.20 -2.95 9.01
N GLU A 176 -6.17 -3.01 9.93
CA GLU A 176 -7.06 -1.88 10.24
C GLU A 176 -6.23 -0.64 10.62
N ARG A 177 -5.31 -0.76 11.58
CA ARG A 177 -4.42 0.36 11.95
C ARG A 177 -3.54 0.86 10.80
N ALA A 178 -3.01 -0.05 9.97
CA ALA A 178 -2.16 0.33 8.85
C ALA A 178 -2.96 1.07 7.76
N LEU A 179 -4.21 0.66 7.53
CA LEU A 179 -5.12 1.29 6.57
C LEU A 179 -5.64 2.64 7.10
N ASP A 180 -5.90 2.76 8.40
CA ASP A 180 -6.27 4.03 9.03
C ASP A 180 -5.16 5.09 8.88
N ALA A 181 -3.89 4.66 8.99
CA ALA A 181 -2.74 5.54 8.80
C ALA A 181 -2.34 5.76 7.32
N LEU A 182 -2.98 5.05 6.38
CA LEU A 182 -2.49 4.94 4.99
C LEU A 182 -2.45 6.29 4.27
N ALA A 183 -3.45 7.14 4.48
CA ALA A 183 -3.52 8.45 3.83
C ALA A 183 -2.26 9.29 4.15
N ALA A 184 -1.86 9.34 5.43
CA ALA A 184 -0.66 10.06 5.86
C ALA A 184 0.62 9.44 5.26
N VAL A 185 0.71 8.11 5.22
CA VAL A 185 1.84 7.39 4.61
C VAL A 185 1.95 7.69 3.12
N ARG A 186 0.83 7.71 2.38
CA ARG A 186 0.82 8.03 0.95
C ARG A 186 1.20 9.48 0.67
N VAL A 187 0.75 10.43 1.50
CA VAL A 187 1.16 11.85 1.41
C VAL A 187 2.67 11.98 1.61
N ALA A 188 3.22 11.39 2.67
CA ALA A 188 4.67 11.44 2.93
C ALA A 188 5.50 10.79 1.81
N ARG A 189 4.99 9.73 1.16
CA ARG A 189 5.65 9.12 0.00
C ARG A 189 5.60 10.03 -1.23
N LEU A 190 4.45 10.65 -1.50
CA LEU A 190 4.29 11.59 -2.60
C LEU A 190 5.22 12.80 -2.40
N GLU A 191 5.26 13.37 -1.20
CA GLU A 191 6.16 14.45 -0.82
C GLU A 191 7.62 14.06 -1.09
N ALA A 192 8.10 12.94 -0.53
CA ALA A 192 9.47 12.47 -0.73
C ALA A 192 9.81 12.10 -2.19
N GLU A 193 8.79 11.85 -3.03
CA GLU A 193 8.99 11.65 -4.45
C GLU A 193 9.10 12.97 -5.20
N LEU A 194 8.22 13.92 -4.91
CA LEU A 194 8.28 15.26 -5.48
C LEU A 194 9.57 15.99 -5.05
N GLU A 195 10.06 15.82 -3.81
CA GLU A 195 11.36 16.34 -3.37
C GLU A 195 12.52 15.82 -4.22
N ARG A 196 12.48 14.53 -4.61
CA ARG A 196 13.48 13.95 -5.51
C ARG A 196 13.35 14.46 -6.94
N LEU A 197 12.14 14.79 -7.38
CA LEU A 197 11.90 15.34 -8.72
C LEU A 197 12.21 16.84 -8.79
N ALA A 198 12.11 17.57 -7.68
CA ALA A 198 12.36 19.01 -7.62
C ALA A 198 13.80 19.39 -8.00
N VAL A 199 14.76 18.48 -7.81
CA VAL A 199 16.16 18.68 -8.20
C VAL A 199 16.47 18.25 -9.63
N HIS A 200 15.47 17.85 -10.43
CA HIS A 200 15.65 17.39 -11.80
C HIS A 200 15.49 18.54 -12.79
N ASP A 201 16.47 18.76 -13.67
CA ASP A 201 16.54 19.94 -14.55
C ASP A 201 15.29 20.16 -15.43
N GLU A 202 14.63 19.07 -15.86
CA GLU A 202 13.50 19.14 -16.79
C GLU A 202 12.12 19.27 -16.12
N VAL A 203 11.97 18.84 -14.87
CA VAL A 203 10.66 18.74 -14.18
C VAL A 203 10.64 19.42 -12.81
N GLY A 204 11.79 20.00 -12.40
CA GLY A 204 12.03 20.57 -11.08
C GLY A 204 10.99 21.61 -10.68
N ASP A 205 10.76 22.62 -11.53
CA ASP A 205 9.80 23.70 -11.26
C ASP A 205 8.37 23.18 -11.02
N LEU A 206 7.93 22.17 -11.77
CA LEU A 206 6.61 21.57 -11.59
C LEU A 206 6.54 20.75 -10.31
N ALA A 207 7.60 19.99 -10.00
CA ALA A 207 7.68 19.21 -8.78
C ALA A 207 7.73 20.11 -7.53
N GLU A 208 8.46 21.23 -7.58
CA GLU A 208 8.50 22.24 -6.50
C GLU A 208 7.13 22.90 -6.31
N ALA A 209 6.47 23.33 -7.39
CA ALA A 209 5.12 23.87 -7.32
C ALA A 209 4.12 22.85 -6.76
N ALA A 210 4.27 21.57 -7.11
CA ALA A 210 3.47 20.46 -6.58
C ALA A 210 3.69 20.26 -5.06
N LEU A 211 4.94 20.34 -4.58
CA LEU A 211 5.25 20.30 -3.15
C LEU A 211 4.59 21.45 -2.39
N CYS A 212 4.70 22.68 -2.89
CA CYS A 212 4.13 23.86 -2.23
C CYS A 212 2.61 23.73 -2.03
N VAL A 213 1.89 23.22 -3.04
CA VAL A 213 0.43 23.04 -2.93
C VAL A 213 0.05 21.84 -2.06
N LEU A 214 0.89 20.80 -1.99
CA LEU A 214 0.69 19.64 -1.10
C LEU A 214 0.86 20.05 0.37
N ALA A 215 1.94 20.78 0.70
CA ALA A 215 2.20 21.28 2.04
C ALA A 215 1.09 22.22 2.55
N GLY A 216 0.54 23.06 1.68
CA GLY A 216 -0.60 23.93 2.01
C GLY A 216 -1.95 23.22 2.14
N SER A 217 -1.99 21.89 2.05
CA SER A 217 -3.21 21.05 2.13
C SER A 217 -3.27 20.19 3.39
N VAL A 218 -2.20 20.12 4.19
CA VAL A 218 -2.20 19.43 5.49
C VAL A 218 -2.72 20.40 6.56
N PRO A 219 -3.79 20.07 7.32
CA PRO A 219 -4.23 20.93 8.41
C PRO A 219 -3.12 21.04 9.46
N SER A 220 -2.79 22.28 9.83
CA SER A 220 -1.80 22.62 10.86
C SER A 220 -2.24 22.24 12.26
#